data_AF-A0A520D177-F1
#
_entry.id   AF-A0A520D177-F1
#
_cell.length_a   1.000
_cell.length_b   1.000
_cell.length_c   1.000
_cell.angle_alpha   90.00
_cell.angle_beta   90.00
_cell.angle_gamma   90.00
#
_symmetry.space_group_name_H-M   'P 1'
#
loop_
_entity.id
_entity.type
_entity.pdbx_description
1 polymer ?
#
loop_
_entity_poly.entity_id
_entity_poly.type
_entity_poly.pdbx_seq_one_letter_code
_entity_poly.pdbx_strand_id
1 'polypeptide(L)'
;MENRLSAINATQMSTEQYAFKAHYISKNQLVKKLGLIFFFAICVIVPLIFFIYTVKETNAFGEDLLGADRYNERMKDSYLYAAIMFIVLLVVITPFALLLHQFFNRYLVILNSLDGKDVDRLREVSNNLGIIEKYNPSCIFKENTATFFTLFKAHTLSFFDINSINVTRVNYKGVSYVIAIETVYGKLNYRFSDLMMTRSLVNEARKANPKIAVNTHNSWNF
;
A
#
# COMPACT_ATOMS: atom_id res chain seq x y z
N MET A 1 4.64 -11.33 -46.42
CA MET A 1 4.95 -12.20 -45.26
C MET A 1 5.79 -11.47 -44.20
N GLU A 2 6.55 -10.42 -44.58
CA GLU A 2 7.35 -9.57 -43.68
C GLU A 2 6.52 -8.73 -42.68
N ASN A 3 5.28 -8.33 -43.02
CA ASN A 3 4.42 -7.55 -42.11
C ASN A 3 3.84 -8.33 -40.92
N ARG A 4 4.01 -9.66 -40.86
CA ARG A 4 3.58 -10.47 -39.69
C ARG A 4 4.71 -10.67 -38.69
N LEU A 5 5.97 -10.59 -39.11
CA LEU A 5 7.14 -10.70 -38.22
C LEU A 5 7.40 -9.41 -37.43
N SER A 6 7.08 -8.25 -38.00
CA SER A 6 7.15 -6.96 -37.29
C SER A 6 6.04 -6.81 -36.22
N ALA A 7 4.88 -7.44 -36.41
CA ALA A 7 3.79 -7.46 -35.43
C ALA A 7 4.04 -8.42 -34.25
N ILE A 8 4.79 -9.51 -34.47
CA ILE A 8 5.17 -10.46 -33.40
C ILE A 8 6.29 -9.89 -32.51
N ASN A 9 7.12 -8.99 -33.05
CA ASN A 9 8.18 -8.31 -32.29
C ASN A 9 7.68 -7.14 -31.42
N ALA A 10 6.40 -6.76 -31.49
CA ALA A 10 5.84 -5.61 -30.77
C ALA A 10 5.37 -5.93 -29.33
N THR A 11 5.52 -7.18 -28.86
CA THR A 11 4.91 -7.64 -27.59
C THR A 11 5.82 -8.52 -26.73
N GLN A 12 7.11 -8.59 -27.02
CA GLN A 12 8.05 -9.28 -26.14
C GLN A 12 8.82 -8.28 -25.29
N MET A 13 8.67 -8.40 -23.97
CA MET A 13 9.46 -7.65 -23.01
C MET A 13 10.96 -7.88 -23.24
N SER A 14 11.76 -6.82 -23.16
CA SER A 14 13.22 -6.95 -23.19
C SER A 14 13.73 -7.64 -21.91
N THR A 15 14.93 -8.22 -21.96
CA THR A 15 15.57 -8.83 -20.80
C THR A 15 15.68 -7.86 -19.62
N GLU A 16 15.97 -6.59 -19.89
CA GLU A 16 16.03 -5.54 -18.87
C GLU A 16 14.67 -5.24 -18.25
N GLN A 17 13.59 -5.23 -19.05
CA GLN A 17 12.24 -5.06 -18.55
C GLN A 17 11.84 -6.24 -17.65
N TYR A 18 12.18 -7.47 -18.04
CA TYR A 18 11.95 -8.65 -17.21
C TYR A 18 12.71 -8.58 -15.90
N ALA A 19 14.00 -8.25 -15.95
CA ALA A 19 14.84 -8.12 -14.75
C ALA A 19 14.31 -7.05 -13.80
N PHE A 20 13.91 -5.88 -14.33
CA PHE A 20 13.30 -4.82 -13.53
C PHE A 20 11.98 -5.27 -12.90
N LYS A 21 11.05 -5.85 -13.67
CA LYS A 21 9.75 -6.35 -13.17
C LYS A 21 9.94 -7.40 -12.07
N ALA A 22 10.85 -8.36 -12.28
CA ALA A 22 11.16 -9.39 -11.29
C ALA A 22 11.75 -8.79 -10.00
N HIS A 23 12.70 -7.86 -10.13
CA HIS A 23 13.26 -7.14 -9.00
C HIS A 23 12.19 -6.35 -8.24
N TYR A 24 11.32 -5.64 -8.96
CA TYR A 24 10.24 -4.84 -8.40
C TYR A 24 9.25 -5.70 -7.62
N ILE A 25 8.80 -6.82 -8.20
CA ILE A 25 7.92 -7.79 -7.53
C ILE A 25 8.59 -8.36 -6.28
N SER A 26 9.88 -8.70 -6.35
CA SER A 26 10.63 -9.20 -5.19
C SER A 26 10.65 -8.18 -4.05
N LYS A 27 10.93 -6.90 -4.34
CA LYS A 27 10.89 -5.82 -3.34
C LYS A 27 9.48 -5.59 -2.79
N ASN A 28 8.46 -5.62 -3.64
CA ASN A 28 7.07 -5.54 -3.22
C ASN A 28 6.71 -6.66 -2.22
N GLN A 29 7.10 -7.91 -2.51
CA GLN A 29 6.88 -9.05 -1.62
C GLN A 29 7.71 -8.96 -0.33
N LEU A 30 8.90 -8.39 -0.37
CA LEU A 30 9.69 -8.11 0.83
C LEU A 30 8.94 -7.13 1.75
N VAL A 31 8.41 -6.03 1.21
CA VAL A 31 7.63 -5.06 1.98
C VAL A 31 6.38 -5.70 2.57
N LYS A 32 5.67 -6.55 1.81
CA LYS A 32 4.55 -7.37 2.32
C LYS A 32 4.95 -8.19 3.55
N LYS A 33 6.06 -8.93 3.45
CA LYS A 33 6.56 -9.79 4.54
C LYS A 33 6.94 -8.97 5.77
N LEU A 34 7.66 -7.86 5.59
CA LEU A 34 8.03 -6.97 6.68
C LEU A 34 6.81 -6.38 7.39
N GLY A 35 5.80 -5.94 6.62
CA GLY A 35 4.54 -5.46 7.18
C GLY A 35 3.83 -6.52 8.02
N LEU A 36 3.71 -7.75 7.51
CA LEU A 36 3.09 -8.85 8.25
C LEU A 36 3.86 -9.21 9.53
N ILE A 37 5.20 -9.30 9.45
CA ILE A 37 6.05 -9.57 10.61
C ILE A 37 5.86 -8.49 11.66
N PHE A 38 5.84 -7.21 11.25
CA PHE A 38 5.61 -6.09 12.17
C PHE A 38 4.27 -6.20 12.89
N PHE A 39 3.18 -6.52 12.18
CA PHE A 39 1.86 -6.72 12.80
C PHE A 39 1.87 -7.89 13.81
N PHE A 40 2.46 -9.03 13.47
CA PHE A 40 2.54 -10.16 14.40
C PHE A 40 3.48 -9.91 15.58
N ALA A 41 4.55 -9.13 15.39
CA ALA A 41 5.46 -8.76 16.48
C ALA A 41 4.73 -7.93 17.55
N ILE A 42 3.80 -7.04 17.17
CA ILE A 42 2.99 -6.28 18.12
C ILE A 42 2.18 -7.22 19.04
N CYS A 43 1.61 -8.30 18.49
CA CYS A 43 0.88 -9.29 19.27
C CYS A 43 1.71 -9.90 20.39
N VAL A 44 3.03 -10.04 20.20
CA VAL A 44 3.94 -10.65 21.19
C VAL A 44 4.53 -9.60 22.14
N ILE A 45 4.98 -8.46 21.59
CA ILE A 45 5.69 -7.44 22.35
C ILE A 45 4.78 -6.79 23.40
N VAL A 46 3.53 -6.47 23.04
CA VAL A 46 2.62 -5.76 23.95
C VAL A 46 2.28 -6.59 25.20
N PRO A 47 1.82 -7.87 25.08
CA PRO A 47 1.60 -8.71 26.25
C PRO A 47 2.87 -8.98 27.05
N LEU A 48 4.02 -9.13 26.38
CA LEU A 48 5.30 -9.35 27.04
C LEU A 48 5.72 -8.16 27.92
N ILE A 49 5.57 -6.93 27.41
CA ILE A 49 5.88 -5.72 28.19
C ILE A 49 5.00 -5.65 29.44
N PHE A 50 3.69 -5.89 29.29
CA PHE A 50 2.77 -5.90 30.41
C PHE A 50 3.10 -7.01 31.42
N PHE A 51 3.43 -8.21 30.95
CA PHE A 51 3.84 -9.32 31.80
C PHE A 51 5.09 -8.96 32.62
N ILE A 52 6.12 -8.43 31.96
CA ILE A 52 7.35 -7.98 32.64
C ILE A 52 7.03 -6.93 33.69
N TYR A 53 6.16 -5.97 33.38
CA TYR A 53 5.76 -4.91 34.31
C TYR A 53 5.06 -5.48 35.55
N THR A 54 4.03 -6.30 35.36
CA THR A 54 3.22 -6.87 36.45
C THR A 54 4.02 -7.83 37.34
N VAL A 55 4.92 -8.62 36.74
CA VAL A 55 5.84 -9.48 37.48
C VAL A 55 6.85 -8.66 38.28
N LYS A 56 7.46 -7.64 37.69
CA LYS A 56 8.38 -6.75 38.40
C LYS A 56 7.71 -6.04 39.58
N GLU A 57 6.49 -5.56 39.38
CA GLU A 57 5.71 -4.91 40.44
C GLU A 57 5.45 -5.88 41.59
N THR A 58 4.98 -7.09 41.29
CA THR A 58 4.69 -8.10 42.33
C THR A 58 5.95 -8.54 43.06
N ASN A 59 7.08 -8.70 42.35
CA ASN A 59 8.37 -9.00 42.97
C ASN A 59 8.90 -7.85 43.82
N ALA A 60 8.64 -6.60 43.45
CA ALA A 60 9.06 -5.43 44.21
C ALA A 60 8.33 -5.31 45.56
N PHE A 61 7.08 -5.77 45.65
CA PHE A 61 6.39 -5.90 46.94
C PHE A 61 6.98 -7.03 47.80
N GLY A 62 7.39 -8.14 47.16
CA GLY A 62 7.97 -9.29 47.83
C GLY A 62 6.94 -10.23 48.46
N GLU A 63 7.31 -11.51 48.57
CA GLU A 63 6.45 -12.54 49.15
C GLU A 63 6.20 -12.32 50.65
N ASP A 64 7.23 -11.88 51.38
CA ASP A 64 7.17 -11.62 52.83
C ASP A 64 6.10 -10.57 53.21
N LEU A 65 5.89 -9.58 52.35
CA LEU A 65 4.97 -8.46 52.62
C LEU A 65 3.55 -8.73 52.11
N LEU A 66 3.40 -9.54 51.05
CA LEU A 66 2.11 -9.88 50.45
C LEU A 66 1.48 -11.14 51.07
N GLY A 67 2.30 -12.03 51.62
CA GLY A 67 1.93 -13.41 51.94
C GLY A 67 1.96 -14.31 50.70
N ALA A 68 2.36 -15.57 50.89
CA ALA A 68 2.57 -16.55 49.82
C ALA A 68 1.34 -16.74 48.92
N ASP A 69 0.14 -16.82 49.50
CA ASP A 69 -1.11 -17.02 48.75
C ASP A 69 -1.36 -15.85 47.78
N ARG A 70 -1.29 -14.61 48.29
CA ARG A 70 -1.54 -13.41 47.49
C ARG A 70 -0.44 -13.16 46.46
N TYR A 71 0.81 -13.49 46.79
CA TYR A 71 1.92 -13.42 45.84
C TYR A 71 1.68 -14.38 44.66
N ASN A 72 1.32 -15.64 44.95
CA ASN A 72 1.04 -16.66 43.94
C ASN A 72 -0.17 -16.31 43.08
N GLU A 73 -1.24 -15.75 43.67
CA GLU A 73 -2.38 -15.23 42.93
C GLU A 73 -1.98 -14.12 41.96
N ARG A 74 -1.22 -13.12 42.41
CA ARG A 74 -0.73 -12.04 41.54
C ARG A 74 0.18 -12.54 40.43
N MET A 75 1.00 -13.55 40.69
CA MET A 75 1.79 -14.22 39.65
C MET A 75 0.88 -14.87 38.63
N LYS A 76 -0.06 -15.70 39.07
CA LYS A 76 -1.01 -16.40 38.20
C LYS A 76 -1.82 -15.43 37.34
N ASP A 77 -2.29 -14.33 37.92
CA ASP A 77 -3.01 -13.27 37.22
C ASP A 77 -2.13 -12.60 36.16
N SER A 78 -0.85 -12.37 36.45
CA SER A 78 0.10 -11.81 35.48
C SER A 78 0.24 -12.71 34.24
N TYR A 79 0.37 -14.02 34.43
CA TYR A 79 0.39 -15.00 33.33
C TYR A 79 -0.95 -15.02 32.58
N LEU A 80 -2.06 -15.08 33.30
CA LEU A 80 -3.40 -15.18 32.74
C LEU A 80 -3.74 -13.95 31.88
N TYR A 81 -3.52 -12.75 32.41
CA TYR A 81 -3.80 -11.51 31.68
C TYR A 81 -2.89 -11.35 30.46
N ALA A 82 -1.61 -11.72 30.56
CA ALA A 82 -0.72 -11.72 29.40
C ALA A 82 -1.21 -12.69 28.30
N ALA A 83 -1.64 -13.90 28.68
CA ALA A 83 -2.18 -14.88 27.73
C ALA A 83 -3.49 -14.40 27.08
N ILE A 84 -4.41 -13.84 27.88
CA ILE A 84 -5.68 -13.28 27.37
C ILE A 84 -5.40 -12.14 26.40
N MET A 85 -4.52 -11.19 26.75
CA MET A 85 -4.18 -10.09 25.84
C MET A 85 -3.53 -10.57 24.56
N PHE A 86 -2.66 -11.58 24.61
CA PHE A 86 -2.08 -12.20 23.42
C PHE A 86 -3.18 -12.73 22.49
N ILE A 87 -4.13 -13.50 23.04
CA ILE A 87 -5.25 -14.06 22.26
C ILE A 87 -6.11 -12.94 21.67
N VAL A 88 -6.48 -11.93 22.48
CA VAL A 88 -7.30 -10.80 22.03
C VAL A 88 -6.60 -10.02 20.92
N LEU A 89 -5.31 -9.72 21.07
CA LEU A 89 -4.53 -9.04 20.05
C LEU A 89 -4.42 -9.87 18.77
N LEU A 90 -4.22 -11.18 18.86
CA LEU A 90 -4.23 -12.06 17.69
C LEU A 90 -5.56 -12.00 16.95
N VAL A 91 -6.69 -12.07 17.66
CA VAL A 91 -8.03 -11.99 17.06
C VAL A 91 -8.24 -10.65 16.36
N VAL A 92 -7.76 -9.55 16.95
CA VAL A 92 -7.89 -8.21 16.37
C VAL A 92 -6.95 -8.00 15.19
N ILE A 93 -5.69 -8.46 15.27
CA ILE A 93 -4.65 -8.20 14.26
C ILE A 93 -4.80 -9.13 13.04
N THR A 94 -5.25 -10.36 13.23
CA THR A 94 -5.43 -11.34 12.13
C THR A 94 -6.23 -10.77 10.95
N PRO A 95 -7.43 -10.17 11.13
CA PRO A 95 -8.17 -9.52 10.07
C PRO A 95 -7.36 -8.46 9.30
N PHE A 96 -6.60 -7.61 10.00
CA PHE A 96 -5.76 -6.60 9.35
C PHE A 96 -4.62 -7.23 8.55
N ALA A 97 -3.99 -8.29 9.08
CA ALA A 97 -2.96 -9.05 8.36
C ALA A 97 -3.52 -9.70 7.08
N LEU A 98 -4.74 -10.24 7.13
CA LEU A 98 -5.43 -10.77 5.96
C LEU A 98 -5.75 -9.69 4.93
N LEU A 99 -6.25 -8.52 5.36
CA LEU A 99 -6.51 -7.39 4.48
C LEU A 99 -5.23 -6.90 3.79
N LEU A 100 -4.13 -6.78 4.53
CA LEU A 100 -2.83 -6.41 3.98
C LEU A 100 -2.36 -7.46 2.97
N HIS A 101 -2.48 -8.75 3.30
CA HIS A 101 -2.13 -9.83 2.39
C HIS A 101 -2.91 -9.75 1.07
N GLN A 102 -4.22 -9.53 1.15
CA GLN A 102 -5.08 -9.36 -0.04
C GLN A 102 -4.71 -8.12 -0.85
N PHE A 103 -4.39 -7.00 -0.19
CA PHE A 103 -3.94 -5.79 -0.85
C PHE A 103 -2.71 -6.06 -1.75
N PHE A 104 -1.68 -6.70 -1.21
CA PHE A 104 -0.49 -7.05 -1.99
C PHE A 104 -0.76 -8.09 -3.08
N ASN A 105 -1.69 -9.02 -2.87
CA ASN A 105 -2.06 -9.98 -3.91
C ASN A 105 -2.74 -9.29 -5.10
N ARG A 106 -3.65 -8.35 -4.84
CA ARG A 106 -4.26 -7.51 -5.90
C ARG A 106 -3.19 -6.76 -6.68
N TYR A 107 -2.21 -6.22 -5.98
CA TYR A 107 -1.06 -5.54 -6.57
C TYR A 107 -0.25 -6.47 -7.49
N LEU A 108 0.05 -7.67 -7.02
CA LEU A 108 0.80 -8.69 -7.76
C LEU A 108 0.07 -9.15 -9.03
N VAL A 109 -1.26 -9.29 -8.99
CA VAL A 109 -2.06 -9.61 -10.19
C VAL A 109 -1.87 -8.54 -11.27
N ILE A 110 -1.97 -7.27 -10.89
CA ILE A 110 -1.79 -6.17 -11.85
C ILE A 110 -0.36 -6.12 -12.37
N LEU A 111 0.65 -6.21 -11.49
CA LEU A 111 2.06 -6.24 -11.87
C LEU A 111 2.35 -7.36 -12.88
N ASN A 112 1.87 -8.58 -12.62
CA ASN A 112 2.08 -9.70 -13.52
C ASN A 112 1.42 -9.48 -14.89
N SER A 113 0.33 -8.73 -14.95
CA SER A 113 -0.39 -8.42 -16.19
C SER A 113 0.22 -7.30 -17.05
N LEU A 114 1.28 -6.62 -16.58
CA LEU A 114 1.92 -5.54 -17.31
C LEU A 114 2.76 -6.06 -18.48
N ASP A 115 2.64 -5.39 -19.63
CA ASP A 115 3.48 -5.59 -20.81
C ASP A 115 4.79 -4.78 -20.73
N GLY A 116 5.62 -4.80 -21.78
CA GLY A 116 6.89 -4.09 -21.78
C GLY A 116 6.76 -2.57 -21.68
N LYS A 117 5.78 -1.97 -22.37
CA LYS A 117 5.57 -0.51 -22.34
C LYS A 117 5.08 -0.07 -20.96
N ASP A 118 4.18 -0.85 -20.37
CA ASP A 118 3.67 -0.61 -19.03
C ASP A 118 4.76 -0.75 -17.95
N VAL A 119 5.68 -1.69 -18.14
CA VAL A 119 6.84 -1.85 -17.26
C VAL A 119 7.78 -0.64 -17.33
N ASP A 120 8.00 -0.08 -18.51
CA ASP A 120 8.80 1.15 -18.66
C ASP A 120 8.11 2.35 -17.98
N ARG A 121 6.78 2.48 -18.14
CA ARG A 121 5.99 3.50 -17.41
C ARG A 121 6.10 3.31 -15.90
N LEU A 122 5.97 2.07 -15.42
CA LEU A 122 6.12 1.77 -14.00
C LEU A 122 7.53 2.14 -13.50
N ARG A 123 8.58 1.88 -14.29
CA ARG A 123 9.95 2.26 -13.98
C ARG A 123 10.09 3.77 -13.85
N GLU A 124 9.61 4.53 -14.84
CA GLU A 124 9.67 5.99 -14.85
C GLU A 124 8.96 6.59 -13.63
N VAL A 125 7.74 6.13 -13.35
CA VAL A 125 6.96 6.60 -12.20
C VAL A 125 7.68 6.24 -10.89
N SER A 126 8.08 4.98 -10.71
CA SER A 126 8.71 4.51 -9.47
C SER A 126 10.04 5.19 -9.13
N ASN A 127 10.82 5.61 -10.13
CA ASN A 127 12.08 6.30 -9.91
C ASN A 127 11.90 7.71 -9.30
N ASN A 128 10.72 8.30 -9.49
CA ASN A 128 10.41 9.65 -9.03
C ASN A 128 9.63 9.66 -7.69
N LEU A 129 9.22 8.51 -7.18
CA LEU A 129 8.49 8.39 -5.92
C LEU A 129 9.42 8.27 -4.71
N GLY A 130 8.92 8.71 -3.56
CA GLY A 130 9.57 8.49 -2.27
C GLY A 130 9.77 7.01 -1.95
N ILE A 131 10.70 6.71 -1.03
CA ILE A 131 11.19 5.34 -0.73
C ILE A 131 10.05 4.35 -0.44
N ILE A 132 9.01 4.77 0.27
CA ILE A 132 7.87 3.92 0.65
C ILE A 132 6.96 3.64 -0.55
N GLU A 133 6.62 4.66 -1.33
CA GLU A 133 5.73 4.53 -2.49
C GLU A 133 6.43 3.93 -3.72
N LYS A 134 7.77 3.93 -3.76
CA LYS A 134 8.56 3.38 -4.87
C LYS A 134 8.15 1.98 -5.29
N TYR A 135 7.89 1.09 -4.33
CA TYR A 135 7.53 -0.32 -4.57
C TYR A 135 6.04 -0.63 -4.38
N ASN A 136 5.24 0.38 -4.02
CA ASN A 136 3.80 0.30 -3.78
C ASN A 136 3.12 1.64 -4.14
N PRO A 137 3.22 2.14 -5.39
CA PRO A 137 2.52 3.34 -5.78
C PRO A 137 1.01 3.17 -5.62
N SER A 138 0.35 4.29 -5.33
CA SER A 138 -1.11 4.33 -5.18
C SER A 138 -1.86 4.06 -6.51
N CYS A 139 -1.14 4.10 -7.64
CA CYS A 139 -1.69 3.88 -8.98
C CYS A 139 -0.66 3.18 -9.88
N ILE A 140 -1.12 2.25 -10.72
CA ILE A 140 -0.35 1.67 -11.82
C ILE A 140 -1.07 1.96 -13.14
N PHE A 141 -0.32 2.38 -14.15
CA PHE A 141 -0.81 2.59 -15.51
C PHE A 141 -0.64 1.33 -16.34
N LYS A 142 -1.69 0.96 -17.06
CA LYS A 142 -1.71 -0.18 -17.98
C LYS A 142 -2.43 0.24 -19.25
N GLU A 143 -1.71 0.33 -20.35
CA GLU A 143 -2.23 0.83 -21.64
C GLU A 143 -3.03 2.14 -21.48
N ASN A 144 -4.33 2.13 -21.75
CA ASN A 144 -5.24 3.28 -21.63
C ASN A 144 -6.05 3.26 -20.33
N THR A 145 -5.55 2.56 -19.30
CA THR A 145 -6.22 2.42 -18.02
C THR A 145 -5.28 2.77 -16.86
N ALA A 146 -5.87 3.22 -15.76
CA ALA A 146 -5.20 3.41 -14.49
C ALA A 146 -5.86 2.53 -13.43
N THR A 147 -5.07 1.72 -12.73
CA THR A 147 -5.54 0.94 -11.58
C THR A 147 -5.10 1.61 -10.29
N PHE A 148 -6.08 2.08 -9.52
CA PHE A 148 -5.89 2.71 -8.22
C PHE A 148 -6.00 1.66 -7.12
N PHE A 149 -5.07 1.70 -6.17
CA PHE A 149 -5.02 0.76 -5.07
C PHE A 149 -5.42 1.44 -3.77
N THR A 150 -6.39 0.84 -3.09
CA THR A 150 -6.74 1.15 -1.71
C THR A 150 -6.63 -0.12 -0.88
N LEU A 151 -6.55 0.00 0.44
CA LEU A 151 -6.39 -1.16 1.33
C LEU A 151 -7.45 -2.25 1.05
N PHE A 152 -8.69 -1.85 0.77
CA PHE A 152 -9.82 -2.77 0.59
C PHE A 152 -10.06 -3.20 -0.86
N LYS A 153 -9.78 -2.33 -1.84
CA LYS A 153 -10.11 -2.58 -3.25
C LYS A 153 -9.07 -2.02 -4.21
N ALA A 154 -8.98 -2.66 -5.37
CA ALA A 154 -8.36 -2.08 -6.55
C ALA A 154 -9.48 -1.60 -7.49
N HIS A 155 -9.34 -0.41 -8.06
CA HIS A 155 -10.30 0.14 -9.00
C HIS A 155 -9.58 0.50 -10.30
N THR A 156 -9.91 -0.18 -11.38
CA THR A 156 -9.39 0.10 -12.72
C THR A 156 -10.33 1.05 -13.44
N LEU A 157 -9.78 2.13 -13.98
CA LEU A 157 -10.50 3.16 -14.70
C LEU A 157 -9.90 3.32 -16.10
N SER A 158 -10.74 3.32 -17.12
CA SER A 158 -10.35 3.67 -18.49
C SER A 158 -10.23 5.19 -18.62
N PHE A 159 -9.18 5.67 -19.26
CA PHE A 159 -9.03 7.11 -19.54
C PHE A 159 -10.09 7.65 -20.49
N PHE A 160 -10.73 6.78 -21.28
CA PHE A 160 -11.84 7.18 -22.16
C PHE A 160 -13.14 7.47 -21.41
N ASP A 161 -13.29 6.94 -20.19
CA ASP A 161 -14.49 7.16 -19.36
C ASP A 161 -14.35 8.41 -18.47
N ILE A 162 -13.23 9.13 -18.57
CA ILE A 162 -12.95 10.32 -17.78
C ILE A 162 -13.44 11.56 -18.53
N ASN A 163 -14.26 12.35 -17.85
CA ASN A 163 -14.73 13.65 -18.33
C ASN A 163 -13.79 14.78 -17.86
N SER A 164 -13.45 14.78 -16.56
CA SER A 164 -12.60 15.80 -15.96
C SER A 164 -11.72 15.25 -14.84
N ILE A 165 -10.58 15.90 -14.62
CA ILE A 165 -9.68 15.65 -13.48
C ILE A 165 -9.46 16.97 -12.76
N ASN A 166 -9.92 17.03 -11.51
CA ASN A 166 -9.75 18.18 -10.64
C ASN A 166 -8.67 17.86 -9.60
N VAL A 167 -7.58 18.62 -9.61
CA VAL A 167 -6.46 18.45 -8.69
C VAL A 167 -6.45 19.59 -7.68
N THR A 168 -6.51 19.24 -6.39
CA THR A 168 -6.42 20.19 -5.28
C THR A 168 -5.22 19.85 -4.40
N ARG A 169 -4.32 20.81 -4.21
CA ARG A 169 -3.21 20.66 -3.26
C ARG A 169 -3.72 20.93 -1.83
N VAL A 170 -3.43 20.01 -0.93
CA VAL A 170 -3.78 20.10 0.50
C VAL A 170 -2.52 20.04 1.34
N ASN A 171 -2.29 21.07 2.15
CA ASN A 171 -1.16 21.16 3.07
C ASN A 171 -1.65 20.89 4.50
N TYR A 172 -1.65 19.62 4.93
CA TYR A 172 -1.97 19.25 6.31
C TYR A 172 -1.04 18.11 6.75
N LYS A 173 -0.15 18.40 7.71
CA LYS A 173 0.92 17.50 8.18
C LYS A 173 1.81 16.96 7.04
N GLY A 174 2.01 17.77 6.01
CA GLY A 174 2.67 17.41 4.76
C GLY A 174 1.91 17.96 3.56
N VAL A 175 2.50 17.84 2.38
CA VAL A 175 1.83 18.17 1.11
C VAL A 175 1.17 16.90 0.58
N SER A 176 -0.09 17.01 0.20
CA SER A 176 -0.83 15.94 -0.46
C SER A 176 -1.70 16.51 -1.58
N TYR A 177 -2.08 15.67 -2.52
CA TYR A 177 -2.88 16.04 -3.68
C TYR A 177 -4.17 15.23 -3.64
N VAL A 178 -5.30 15.94 -3.54
CA VAL A 178 -6.63 15.35 -3.68
C VAL A 178 -7.03 15.45 -5.13
N ILE A 179 -7.33 14.30 -5.73
CA ILE A 179 -7.65 14.16 -7.14
C ILE A 179 -9.09 13.69 -7.22
N ALA A 180 -9.96 14.57 -7.70
CA ALA A 180 -11.34 14.27 -7.99
C ALA A 180 -11.48 14.00 -9.50
N ILE A 181 -11.77 12.76 -9.85
CA ILE A 181 -11.95 12.32 -11.23
C ILE A 181 -13.46 12.19 -11.48
N GLU A 182 -13.97 12.97 -12.42
CA GLU A 182 -15.35 12.85 -12.89
C GLU A 182 -15.38 11.92 -14.08
N THR A 183 -16.14 10.83 -13.93
CA THR A 183 -16.30 9.79 -14.94
C THR A 183 -17.74 9.77 -15.43
N VAL A 184 -17.99 9.04 -16.53
CA VAL A 184 -19.37 8.77 -17.01
C VAL A 184 -20.24 8.11 -15.93
N TYR A 185 -19.63 7.35 -15.02
CA TYR A 185 -20.32 6.62 -13.94
C TYR A 185 -20.43 7.39 -12.63
N GLY A 186 -19.88 8.61 -12.56
CA GLY A 186 -19.89 9.45 -11.37
C GLY A 186 -18.50 9.88 -10.91
N LYS A 187 -18.42 10.39 -9.68
CA LYS A 187 -17.22 11.04 -9.14
C LYS A 187 -16.40 10.11 -8.26
N LEU A 188 -15.10 10.00 -8.54
CA LEU A 188 -14.13 9.23 -7.77
C LEU A 188 -13.12 10.19 -7.14
N ASN A 189 -12.75 9.95 -5.87
CA ASN A 189 -11.79 10.77 -5.16
C ASN A 189 -10.60 9.91 -4.71
N TYR A 190 -9.40 10.35 -5.06
CA TYR A 190 -8.14 9.73 -4.68
C TYR A 190 -7.25 10.76 -3.98
N ARG A 191 -6.32 10.27 -3.16
CA ARG A 191 -5.30 11.10 -2.52
C ARG A 191 -3.93 10.52 -2.83
N PHE A 192 -3.05 11.34 -3.38
CA PHE A 192 -1.64 11.01 -3.56
C PHE A 192 -0.78 11.87 -2.63
N SER A 193 0.27 11.29 -2.07
CA SER A 193 1.26 12.06 -1.30
C SER A 193 2.27 12.76 -2.21
N ASP A 194 2.39 12.28 -3.45
CA ASP A 194 3.44 12.68 -4.39
C ASP A 194 2.90 13.48 -5.61
N LEU A 195 3.62 14.56 -5.96
CA LEU A 195 3.28 15.42 -7.09
C LEU A 195 3.53 14.72 -8.44
N MET A 196 4.59 13.93 -8.55
CA MET A 196 4.98 13.23 -9.77
C MET A 196 3.94 12.18 -10.12
N MET A 197 3.41 11.43 -9.14
CA MET A 197 2.28 10.52 -9.39
C MET A 197 1.06 11.27 -9.96
N THR A 198 0.77 12.45 -9.40
CA THR A 198 -0.35 13.29 -9.86
C THR A 198 -0.14 13.76 -11.29
N ARG A 199 1.08 14.22 -11.63
CA ARG A 199 1.45 14.63 -12.99
C ARG A 199 1.40 13.46 -13.97
N SER A 200 1.95 12.30 -13.61
CA SER A 200 1.92 11.11 -14.44
C SER A 200 0.50 10.68 -14.76
N LEU A 201 -0.42 10.72 -13.78
CA LEU A 201 -1.83 10.43 -14.02
C LEU A 201 -2.45 11.40 -15.04
N VAL A 202 -2.27 12.72 -14.85
CA VAL A 202 -2.83 13.74 -15.76
C VAL A 202 -2.25 13.58 -17.16
N ASN A 203 -0.94 13.36 -17.29
CA ASN A 203 -0.25 13.22 -18.55
C ASN A 203 -0.69 11.96 -19.31
N GLU A 204 -0.73 10.81 -18.66
CA GLU A 204 -1.18 9.57 -19.30
C GLU A 204 -2.66 9.64 -19.68
N ALA A 205 -3.50 10.24 -18.83
CA ALA A 205 -4.91 10.44 -19.15
C ALA A 205 -5.11 11.34 -20.38
N ARG A 206 -4.42 12.49 -20.46
CA ARG A 206 -4.51 13.39 -21.62
C ARG A 206 -3.89 12.83 -22.89
N LYS A 207 -2.83 12.02 -22.78
CA LYS A 207 -2.26 11.31 -23.95
C LYS A 207 -3.28 10.34 -24.55
N ALA A 208 -4.01 9.61 -23.72
CA ALA A 208 -5.03 8.67 -24.17
C ALA A 208 -6.32 9.38 -24.63
N ASN A 209 -6.74 10.43 -23.92
CA ASN A 209 -7.94 11.20 -24.23
C ASN A 209 -7.66 12.72 -24.06
N PRO A 210 -7.30 13.41 -25.15
CA PRO A 210 -6.96 14.84 -25.10
C PRO A 210 -8.12 15.76 -24.70
N LYS A 211 -9.37 15.26 -24.71
CA LYS A 211 -10.57 16.04 -24.38
C LYS A 211 -10.83 16.17 -22.88
N ILE A 212 -10.08 15.45 -22.03
CA ILE A 212 -10.24 15.51 -20.57
C ILE A 212 -9.95 16.94 -20.10
N ALA A 213 -10.93 17.56 -19.44
CA ALA A 213 -10.75 18.84 -18.79
C ALA A 213 -9.92 18.67 -17.52
N VAL A 214 -8.85 19.45 -17.36
CA VAL A 214 -8.01 19.41 -16.16
C VAL A 214 -8.10 20.75 -15.44
N ASN A 215 -8.65 20.74 -14.24
CA ASN A 215 -8.72 21.95 -13.40
C ASN A 215 -7.82 21.79 -12.18
N THR A 216 -7.11 22.87 -11.85
CA THR A 216 -6.13 22.89 -10.76
C THR A 216 -6.48 24.03 -9.82
N HIS A 217 -6.78 23.72 -8.57
CA HIS A 217 -7.05 24.74 -7.56
C HIS A 217 -5.87 24.88 -6.60
N ASN A 218 -5.43 26.13 -6.36
CA ASN A 218 -4.24 26.50 -5.55
C ASN A 218 -2.88 26.04 -6.12
N SER A 219 -2.57 26.54 -7.32
CA SER A 219 -1.26 26.55 -8.00
C SER A 219 -0.72 25.20 -8.47
N TRP A 220 -0.82 24.94 -9.78
CA TRP A 220 0.24 24.53 -10.73
C TRP A 220 -0.34 24.53 -12.16
N ASN A 221 0.42 25.00 -13.15
CA ASN A 221 0.15 24.69 -14.56
C ASN A 221 0.58 23.24 -14.81
N PHE A 222 -0.33 22.40 -15.33
CA PHE A 222 -0.06 21.04 -15.80
C PHE A 222 0.00 21.01 -17.32
#